data_AF-G5SQY8-F1
#
_entry.id   AF-G5SQY8-F1
#
_cell.length_a   1.000
_cell.length_b   1.000
_cell.length_c   1.000
_cell.angle_alpha   90.00
_cell.angle_beta   90.00
_cell.angle_gamma   90.00
#
_symmetry.space_group_name_H-M   'P 1'
#
loop_
_entity.id
_entity.type
_entity.pdbx_description
1 polymer ?
#
loop_
_entity_poly.entity_id
_entity_poly.type
_entity_poly.pdbx_seq_one_letter_code
_entity_poly.pdbx_strand_id
1 'polypeptide(L)' 'MGIYAHYGIKGIPHYVIVSPEGRIIHVWSGYGTGVLKKKLEERVK' A
#
# COMPACT_ATOMS: atom_id res chain seq x y z
N MET A 1 -11.02 15.87 6.45
CA MET A 1 -9.82 15.38 5.72
C MET A 1 -10.14 14.03 5.11
N GLY A 2 -9.67 13.74 3.90
CA GLY A 2 -9.98 12.50 3.20
C GLY A 2 -9.17 11.30 3.70
N ILE A 3 -9.60 10.10 3.32
CA ILE A 3 -8.95 8.82 3.66
C ILE A 3 -7.44 8.82 3.36
N TYR A 4 -7.01 9.50 2.28
CA TYR A 4 -5.60 9.61 1.89
C TYR A 4 -4.71 10.30 2.94
N ALA A 5 -5.25 11.29 3.67
CA ALA A 5 -4.50 12.05 4.67
C ALA A 5 -4.26 11.23 5.93
N HIS A 6 -5.22 10.36 6.30
CA HIS A 6 -5.05 9.39 7.38
C HIS A 6 -3.91 8.40 7.10
N TYR A 7 -3.63 8.13 5.82
CA TYR A 7 -2.58 7.23 5.36
C TYR A 7 -1.26 7.94 4.99
N GLY A 8 -1.14 9.26 5.23
CA GLY A 8 0.08 10.03 4.95
C GLY A 8 0.46 10.12 3.46
N ILE A 9 -0.50 9.90 2.56
CA ILE A 9 -0.30 9.88 1.11
C ILE A 9 -0.13 11.32 0.60
N LYS A 10 0.98 11.58 -0.10
CA LYS A 10 1.34 12.91 -0.61
C LYS A 10 1.32 13.03 -2.14
N GLY A 11 1.02 11.96 -2.87
CA GLY A 11 0.96 11.96 -4.33
C GLY A 11 0.30 10.70 -4.90
N ILE A 12 0.20 10.59 -6.22
CA ILE A 12 -0.32 9.40 -6.92
C ILE A 12 0.68 8.90 -7.97
N PRO A 13 0.72 7.59 -8.26
CA PRO A 13 0.02 6.50 -7.56
C PRO A 13 0.61 6.16 -6.20
N HIS A 14 -0.25 5.70 -5.29
CA HIS A 14 0.14 5.11 -4.00
C HIS A 14 -0.70 3.87 -3.73
N TYR A 15 -0.05 2.84 -3.20
CA TYR A 15 -0.68 1.60 -2.77
C TYR A 15 -0.58 1.48 -1.25
N VAL A 16 -1.66 0.97 -0.66
CA VAL A 16 -1.76 0.69 0.77
C VAL A 16 -2.24 -0.75 0.95
N ILE A 17 -1.56 -1.52 1.80
CA ILE A 17 -2.05 -2.81 2.29
C ILE A 17 -2.54 -2.60 3.72
N VAL A 18 -3.79 -3.00 3.96
CA VAL A 18 -4.46 -2.92 5.27
C VAL A 18 -4.75 -4.33 5.75
N SER A 19 -4.49 -4.59 7.03
CA SER A 19 -4.80 -5.87 7.67
C SER A 19 -6.30 -6.00 7.94
N PRO A 20 -6.83 -7.21 8.17
CA PRO A 20 -8.23 -7.41 8.58
C PRO A 20 -8.60 -6.65 9.87
N GLU A 21 -7.62 -6.38 10.73
CA GLU A 21 -7.76 -5.61 11.98
C GLU A 21 -7.75 -4.08 11.77
N GLY A 22 -7.74 -3.63 10.51
CA GLY A 22 -7.74 -2.21 10.16
C GLY A 22 -6.40 -1.50 10.33
N ARG A 23 -5.29 -2.25 10.42
CA ARG A 23 -3.94 -1.67 10.56
C ARG A 23 -3.25 -1.53 9.22
N ILE A 24 -2.51 -0.45 9.02
CA ILE A 24 -1.67 -0.30 7.84
C ILE A 24 -0.50 -1.27 7.96
N ILE A 25 -0.42 -2.21 7.03
CA ILE A 25 0.71 -3.12 6.95
C ILE A 25 1.81 -2.43 6.14
N HIS A 26 1.49 -1.88 4.96
CA HIS A 26 2.49 -1.22 4.12
C HIS A 26 1.92 -0.12 3.23
N VAL A 27 2.79 0.87 2.94
CA VAL A 27 2.55 1.96 2.00
C VAL A 27 3.73 2.02 1.03
N TRP A 28 3.46 2.15 -0.27
CA TRP A 28 4.50 2.47 -1.25
C TRP A 28 3.95 3.31 -2.39
N SER A 29 4.82 4.12 -2.99
CA SER A 29 4.53 4.96 -4.15
C SER A 29 5.10 4.34 -5.43
N GLY A 30 4.46 4.64 -6.57
CA GLY A 30 4.95 4.28 -7.91
C GLY A 30 4.11 3.22 -8.65
N TYR A 31 3.99 3.39 -9.97
CA TYR A 31 3.44 2.42 -10.89
C TYR A 31 4.59 1.57 -11.46
N GLY A 32 4.49 0.25 -11.32
CA GLY A 32 5.39 -0.67 -11.98
C GLY A 32 4.69 -2.01 -12.18
N THR A 33 4.65 -2.47 -13.43
CA THR A 33 4.05 -3.77 -13.78
C THR A 33 4.77 -4.87 -12.99
N GLY A 34 4.02 -5.64 -12.19
CA GLY A 34 4.57 -6.72 -11.36
C GLY A 34 5.05 -6.33 -9.96
N VAL A 35 5.11 -5.03 -9.60
CA VAL A 35 5.55 -4.59 -8.25
C VAL A 35 4.60 -5.07 -7.15
N LEU A 36 3.29 -5.03 -7.40
CA LEU A 36 2.29 -5.51 -6.45
C LEU A 36 2.43 -7.02 -6.19
N LYS A 37 2.56 -7.82 -7.26
CA LYS A 37 2.69 -9.27 -7.17
C LYS A 37 3.95 -9.66 -6.40
N LYS A 38 5.09 -9.04 -6.72
CA LYS A 38 6.36 -9.28 -6.01
C LYS A 38 6.25 -8.98 -4.51
N LYS A 39 5.67 -7.83 -4.13
CA LYS A 39 5.47 -7.46 -2.72
C LYS A 39 4.53 -8.41 -1.97
N LEU A 40 3.59 -9.03 -2.67
CA LEU A 40 2.68 -10.03 -2.10
C LEU A 40 3.44 -11.35 -1.88
N GLU A 41 4.18 -11.82 -2.87
CA GLU A 41 4.98 -13.05 -2.80
C GLU A 41 6.07 -12.99 -1.72
N GLU A 42 6.66 -11.82 -1.48
CA GLU A 42 7.61 -11.60 -0.37
C GLU A 42 6.97 -11.77 1.03
N ARG A 43 5.64 -11.80 1.14
CA ARG A 43 4.92 -11.81 2.42
C ARG A 43 3.93 -12.95 2.63
N VAL A 44 3.55 -13.69 1.58
CA VAL A 44 2.71 -14.89 1.67
C VAL A 44 3.59 -16.13 1.80
N LYS A 45 4.43 -16.18 2.84
CA LYS A 45 5.21 -17.37 3.18
C LYS A 45 4.54 -18.12 4.33
#